data_AF-A0A1B6G1I3-F1
#
_entry.id   AF-A0A1B6G1I3-F1
#
_cell.length_a   1.000
_cell.length_b   1.000
_cell.length_c   1.000
_cell.angle_alpha   90.00
_cell.angle_beta   90.00
_cell.angle_gamma   90.00
#
_symmetry.space_group_name_H-M   'P 1'
#
loop_
_entity.id
_entity.type
_entity.pdbx_description
1 polymer ?
#
loop_
_entity_poly.entity_id
_entity_poly.type
_entity_poly.pdbx_seq_one_letter_code
_entity_poly.pdbx_strand_id
1 'polypeptide(L)'
;NIHAQLTKMGNDLREGKVPLSLMTITKQLTKAPDEYSDKKSQPHVQVALRLNAKGARLKGGDTVHYVICEDGTSNPATQRAYHVDELKTSDTLRLDVKYYLSQQIHPVVSRLIEPVEGTDSAQVAESLGLDPTQFREKPKPTEDFGAGEAILLKDTERFKNCDKFVFKCVNPECCCEIAVDSPVRKTDSSSQTQ
;
A
#
# COMPACT_ATOMS: atom_id res chain seq x y z
N ASN A 1 -9.96 -12.94 19.50
CA ASN A 1 -8.85 -11.97 19.43
C ASN A 1 -8.42 -11.87 17.97
N ILE A 2 -8.64 -10.72 17.33
CA ILE A 2 -8.40 -10.51 15.89
C ILE A 2 -6.91 -10.58 15.53
N HIS A 3 -6.04 -9.97 16.35
CA HIS A 3 -4.60 -9.96 16.12
C HIS A 3 -4.01 -11.37 16.07
N ALA A 4 -4.42 -12.24 17.01
CA ALA A 4 -3.97 -13.63 17.03
C ALA A 4 -4.37 -14.41 15.76
N GLN A 5 -5.56 -14.13 15.20
CA GLN A 5 -5.99 -14.75 13.95
C GLN A 5 -5.22 -14.19 12.74
N LEU A 6 -4.96 -12.88 12.70
CA LEU A 6 -4.16 -12.24 11.66
C LEU A 6 -2.73 -12.79 11.65
N THR A 7 -2.12 -12.97 12.82
CA THR A 7 -0.79 -13.57 12.96
C THR A 7 -0.77 -15.02 12.50
N LYS A 8 -1.76 -15.83 12.93
CA LYS A 8 -1.87 -17.21 12.46
C LYS A 8 -2.00 -17.27 10.93
N MET A 9 -2.88 -16.47 10.35
CA MET A 9 -3.07 -16.40 8.90
C MET A 9 -1.79 -15.98 8.17
N GLY A 10 -1.07 -14.96 8.67
CA GLY A 10 0.21 -14.54 8.12
C GLY A 10 1.25 -15.66 8.10
N ASN A 11 1.30 -16.46 9.16
CA ASN A 11 2.19 -17.62 9.24
C ASN A 11 1.76 -18.74 8.30
N ASP A 12 0.47 -19.07 8.26
CA ASP A 12 -0.06 -20.11 7.38
C ASP A 12 0.19 -19.79 5.89
N LEU A 13 0.14 -18.51 5.49
CA LEU A 13 0.52 -18.07 4.14
C LEU A 13 2.03 -18.25 3.87
N ARG A 14 2.91 -17.85 4.81
CA ARG A 14 4.38 -17.99 4.64
C ARG A 14 4.83 -19.44 4.61
N GLU A 15 4.17 -20.30 5.39
CA GLU A 15 4.43 -21.73 5.43
C GLU A 15 3.81 -22.49 4.25
N GLY A 16 3.06 -21.81 3.37
CA GLY A 16 2.44 -22.43 2.20
C GLY A 16 1.28 -23.38 2.53
N LYS A 17 0.67 -23.25 3.71
CA LYS A 17 -0.49 -24.06 4.13
C LYS A 17 -1.78 -23.67 3.42
N VAL A 18 -1.83 -22.47 2.83
CA VAL A 18 -3.02 -21.97 2.16
C VAL A 18 -3.13 -22.54 0.74
N PRO A 19 -4.26 -23.14 0.35
CA PRO A 19 -4.46 -23.65 -1.00
C PRO A 19 -4.29 -22.59 -2.09
N LEU A 20 -3.67 -22.98 -3.20
CA LEU A 20 -3.44 -22.12 -4.36
C LEU A 20 -4.73 -21.55 -4.97
N SER A 21 -5.86 -22.26 -4.83
CA SER A 21 -7.17 -21.79 -5.28
C SER A 21 -7.59 -20.49 -4.60
N LEU A 22 -7.25 -20.30 -3.32
CA LEU A 22 -7.55 -19.08 -2.56
C LEU A 22 -6.62 -17.90 -2.93
N MET A 23 -5.47 -18.20 -3.53
CA MET A 23 -4.52 -17.20 -4.01
C MET A 23 -4.78 -16.79 -5.46
N THR A 24 -5.67 -17.50 -6.16
CA THR A 24 -5.97 -17.23 -7.57
C THR A 24 -6.90 -16.03 -7.69
N ILE A 25 -6.43 -15.00 -8.38
CA ILE A 25 -7.20 -13.80 -8.70
C ILE A 25 -7.89 -14.04 -10.05
N THR A 26 -9.18 -13.70 -10.12
CA THR A 26 -9.98 -13.82 -11.34
C THR A 26 -10.38 -12.45 -11.85
N LYS A 27 -10.28 -12.24 -13.17
CA LYS A 27 -10.78 -11.00 -13.79
C LYS A 27 -11.22 -11.26 -15.22
N GLN A 28 -12.37 -10.71 -15.57
CA GLN A 28 -12.93 -10.80 -16.91
C GLN A 28 -12.30 -9.76 -17.83
N LEU A 29 -12.01 -10.18 -19.07
CA LEU A 29 -11.64 -9.28 -20.16
C LEU A 29 -12.91 -8.59 -20.68
N THR A 30 -12.95 -7.27 -20.62
CA THR A 30 -14.05 -6.48 -21.17
C THR A 30 -13.89 -6.19 -22.67
N LYS A 31 -12.66 -6.27 -23.18
CA LYS A 31 -12.30 -6.09 -24.60
C LYS A 31 -11.35 -7.20 -25.03
N ALA A 32 -11.02 -7.28 -26.32
CA ALA A 32 -9.96 -8.19 -26.76
C ALA A 32 -8.62 -7.79 -26.10
N PRO A 33 -7.75 -8.75 -25.69
CA PRO A 33 -6.49 -8.44 -25.02
C PRO A 33 -5.60 -7.42 -25.77
N ASP A 34 -5.69 -7.41 -27.10
CA ASP A 34 -4.91 -6.52 -27.95
C ASP A 34 -5.41 -5.07 -28.01
N GLU A 35 -6.69 -4.83 -27.65
CA GLU A 35 -7.34 -3.52 -27.71
C GLU A 35 -7.13 -2.66 -26.46
N TYR A 36 -6.50 -3.21 -25.42
CA TYR A 36 -6.18 -2.46 -24.21
C TYR A 36 -5.02 -1.49 -24.46
N SER A 37 -5.16 -0.24 -24.04
CA SER A 37 -4.08 0.77 -24.04
C SER A 37 -3.00 0.43 -23.00
N ASP A 38 -3.41 0.06 -21.79
CA ASP A 38 -2.54 -0.08 -20.62
C ASP A 38 -2.18 -1.53 -20.31
N LYS A 39 -1.73 -2.28 -21.33
CA LYS A 39 -1.45 -3.73 -21.24
C LYS A 39 -0.50 -4.10 -20.08
N LYS A 40 0.52 -3.28 -19.81
CA LYS A 40 1.55 -3.52 -18.77
C LYS A 40 1.08 -3.25 -17.34
N SER A 41 0.03 -2.45 -17.18
CA SER A 41 -0.55 -2.09 -15.88
C SER A 41 -1.70 -3.02 -15.50
N GLN A 42 -2.10 -3.92 -16.40
CA GLN A 42 -3.26 -4.79 -16.26
C GLN A 42 -2.83 -6.27 -16.25
N PRO A 43 -2.66 -6.89 -15.07
CA PRO A 43 -2.09 -8.23 -14.98
C PRO A 43 -2.88 -9.30 -15.74
N HIS A 44 -4.21 -9.32 -15.61
CA HIS A 44 -5.10 -10.19 -16.40
C HIS A 44 -4.95 -10.06 -17.93
N VAL A 45 -4.73 -8.85 -18.46
CA VAL A 45 -4.52 -8.62 -19.89
C VAL A 45 -3.15 -9.17 -20.32
N GLN A 46 -2.11 -8.91 -19.53
CA GLN A 46 -0.77 -9.44 -19.82
C GLN A 46 -0.73 -10.97 -19.81
N VAL A 47 -1.40 -11.59 -18.84
CA VAL A 47 -1.54 -13.05 -18.77
C VAL A 47 -2.28 -13.57 -20.00
N ALA A 48 -3.39 -12.93 -20.39
CA ALA A 48 -4.16 -13.32 -21.57
C ALA A 48 -3.33 -13.22 -22.86
N LEU A 49 -2.59 -12.13 -23.06
CA LEU A 49 -1.69 -11.96 -24.20
C LEU A 49 -0.61 -13.05 -24.25
N ARG A 50 -0.01 -13.37 -23.10
CA ARG A 50 1.01 -14.41 -23.00
C ARG A 50 0.45 -15.80 -23.30
N LEU A 51 -0.75 -16.10 -22.84
CA LEU A 51 -1.43 -17.36 -23.15
C LEU A 51 -1.82 -17.43 -24.63
N ASN A 52 -2.31 -16.33 -25.22
CA ASN A 52 -2.63 -16.27 -26.63
C ASN A 52 -1.40 -16.50 -27.52
N ALA A 53 -0.25 -15.95 -27.14
CA ALA A 53 1.02 -16.22 -27.81
C ALA A 53 1.46 -17.69 -27.73
N LYS A 54 1.03 -18.42 -26.69
CA LYS A 54 1.25 -19.87 -26.52
C LYS A 54 0.20 -20.74 -27.21
N GLY A 55 -0.74 -20.15 -27.95
CA GLY A 55 -1.78 -20.86 -28.70
C GLY A 55 -3.15 -20.89 -28.05
N ALA A 56 -3.34 -20.28 -26.87
CA ALA A 56 -4.68 -20.05 -26.34
C ALA A 56 -5.45 -19.02 -27.20
N ARG A 57 -6.78 -18.95 -27.04
CA ARG A 57 -7.64 -18.01 -27.78
C ARG A 57 -8.60 -17.28 -26.84
N LEU A 58 -8.03 -16.55 -25.87
CA LEU A 58 -8.76 -15.69 -24.95
C LEU A 58 -9.21 -14.42 -25.67
N LYS A 59 -10.49 -14.08 -25.52
CA LYS A 59 -11.16 -12.92 -26.14
C LYS A 59 -11.91 -12.10 -25.10
N GLY A 60 -12.47 -10.96 -25.54
CA GLY A 60 -13.39 -10.18 -24.71
C GLY A 60 -14.57 -11.04 -24.26
N GLY A 61 -14.89 -10.97 -22.98
CA GLY A 61 -15.89 -11.80 -22.30
C GLY A 61 -15.29 -12.96 -21.50
N ASP A 62 -14.06 -13.38 -21.77
CA ASP A 62 -13.44 -14.51 -21.07
C ASP A 62 -12.88 -14.10 -19.71
N THR A 63 -12.92 -15.03 -18.75
CA THR A 63 -12.34 -14.85 -17.41
C THR A 63 -10.91 -15.38 -17.38
N VAL A 64 -9.99 -14.55 -16.93
CA VAL A 64 -8.57 -14.89 -16.77
C VAL A 64 -8.28 -15.17 -15.31
N HIS A 65 -7.64 -16.30 -15.05
CA HIS A 65 -7.18 -16.72 -13.74
C HIS A 65 -5.67 -16.49 -13.64
N TYR A 66 -5.22 -15.78 -12.61
CA TYR A 66 -3.80 -15.50 -12.44
C TYR A 66 -3.40 -15.39 -10.98
N VAL A 67 -2.11 -15.53 -10.74
CA VAL A 67 -1.45 -15.40 -9.44
C VAL A 67 -0.27 -14.45 -9.58
N ILE A 68 0.10 -13.76 -8.51
CA ILE A 68 1.29 -12.92 -8.48
C ILE A 68 2.46 -13.74 -7.94
N CYS A 69 3.55 -13.77 -8.70
CA CYS A 69 4.71 -14.61 -8.40
C CYS A 69 5.98 -13.78 -8.22
N GLU A 70 6.89 -14.25 -7.39
CA GLU A 70 8.29 -13.86 -7.42
C GLU A 70 8.99 -14.60 -8.57
N ASP A 71 9.42 -13.84 -9.58
CA ASP A 71 10.11 -14.32 -10.77
C ASP A 71 11.60 -13.93 -10.79
N GLY A 72 12.11 -13.36 -9.69
CA GLY A 72 13.47 -12.85 -9.56
C GLY A 72 13.70 -11.48 -10.21
N THR A 73 12.69 -10.88 -10.83
CA THR A 73 12.80 -9.54 -11.42
C THR A 73 12.40 -8.46 -10.43
N SER A 74 12.92 -7.25 -10.62
CA SER A 74 12.48 -6.06 -9.88
C SER A 74 11.23 -5.41 -10.49
N ASN A 75 10.48 -6.15 -11.31
CA ASN A 75 9.31 -5.63 -11.99
C ASN A 75 8.15 -5.40 -11.01
N PRO A 76 7.25 -4.45 -11.30
CA PRO A 76 6.05 -4.25 -10.49
C PRO A 76 5.17 -5.52 -10.50
N ALA A 77 4.41 -5.72 -9.43
CA ALA A 77 3.53 -6.89 -9.27
C ALA A 77 2.57 -7.09 -10.46
N THR A 78 2.14 -6.01 -11.13
CA THR A 78 1.29 -6.09 -12.33
C THR A 78 1.95 -6.85 -13.47
N GLN A 79 3.28 -6.80 -13.56
CA GLN A 79 4.05 -7.46 -14.60
C GLN A 79 4.51 -8.87 -14.22
N ARG A 80 4.45 -9.20 -12.93
CA ARG A 80 4.78 -10.52 -12.37
C ARG A 80 3.54 -11.40 -12.16
N ALA A 81 2.52 -11.19 -12.98
CA ALA A 81 1.31 -12.01 -12.99
C ALA A 81 1.47 -13.22 -13.91
N TYR A 82 1.15 -14.40 -13.40
CA TYR A 82 1.27 -15.69 -14.07
C TYR A 82 -0.03 -16.47 -14.04
N HIS A 83 -0.30 -17.25 -15.07
CA HIS A 83 -1.40 -18.21 -15.02
C HIS A 83 -1.07 -19.31 -13.99
N VAL A 84 -2.10 -19.87 -13.35
CA VAL A 84 -1.93 -20.92 -12.32
C VAL A 84 -1.13 -22.12 -12.85
N ASP A 85 -1.35 -22.48 -14.12
CA ASP A 85 -0.64 -23.59 -14.77
C ASP A 85 0.83 -23.27 -15.04
N GLU A 86 1.17 -22.00 -15.29
CA GLU A 86 2.57 -21.57 -15.45
C GLU A 86 3.33 -21.72 -14.14
N LEU A 87 2.69 -21.40 -13.00
CA LEU A 87 3.27 -21.60 -11.68
C LEU A 87 3.47 -23.10 -11.36
N LYS A 88 2.50 -23.96 -11.68
CA LYS A 88 2.59 -25.41 -11.43
C LYS A 88 3.67 -26.10 -12.26
N THR A 89 3.95 -25.58 -13.45
CA THR A 89 4.91 -26.19 -14.40
C THR A 89 6.33 -25.67 -14.20
N SER A 90 6.51 -24.56 -13.49
CA SER A 90 7.80 -23.91 -13.31
C SER A 90 8.39 -24.19 -11.93
N ASP A 91 9.66 -24.64 -11.90
CA ASP A 91 10.40 -24.83 -10.64
C ASP A 91 10.98 -23.53 -10.08
N THR A 92 11.03 -22.47 -10.89
CA THR A 92 11.65 -21.18 -10.53
C THR A 92 10.64 -20.15 -10.02
N LEU A 93 9.38 -20.25 -10.44
CA LEU A 93 8.33 -19.32 -10.02
C LEU A 93 7.83 -19.70 -8.63
N ARG A 94 7.75 -18.71 -7.73
CA ARG A 94 7.18 -18.87 -6.39
C ARG A 94 6.08 -17.85 -6.18
N LEU A 95 5.11 -18.16 -5.31
CA LEU A 95 4.06 -17.21 -4.98
C LEU A 95 4.63 -16.00 -4.23
N ASP A 96 4.26 -14.78 -4.62
CA ASP A 96 4.63 -13.56 -3.90
C ASP A 96 3.75 -13.40 -2.66
N VAL A 97 4.10 -14.10 -1.58
CA VAL A 97 3.33 -14.07 -0.32
C VAL A 97 3.23 -12.66 0.23
N LYS A 98 4.28 -11.85 0.09
CA LYS A 98 4.30 -10.46 0.54
C LYS A 98 3.21 -9.66 -0.17
N TYR A 99 3.06 -9.82 -1.48
CA TYR A 99 2.00 -9.17 -2.25
C TYR A 99 0.60 -9.47 -1.69
N TYR A 100 0.30 -10.74 -1.42
CA TYR A 100 -1.01 -11.11 -0.90
C TYR A 100 -1.26 -10.54 0.51
N LEU A 101 -0.24 -10.52 1.37
CA LEU A 101 -0.36 -9.92 2.70
C LEU A 101 -0.59 -8.41 2.61
N SER A 102 0.22 -7.66 1.84
CA SER A 102 0.17 -6.19 1.83
C SER A 102 -0.83 -5.57 0.87
N GLN A 103 -1.15 -6.21 -0.26
CA GLN A 103 -2.03 -5.62 -1.30
C GLN A 103 -3.42 -6.28 -1.36
N GLN A 104 -3.62 -7.47 -0.79
CA GLN A 104 -4.92 -8.14 -0.79
C GLN A 104 -5.53 -8.18 0.61
N ILE A 105 -4.82 -8.78 1.57
CA ILE A 105 -5.35 -9.01 2.92
C ILE A 105 -5.38 -7.71 3.72
N HIS A 106 -4.25 -7.02 3.85
CA HIS A 106 -4.13 -5.82 4.69
C HIS A 106 -5.17 -4.74 4.34
N PRO A 107 -5.34 -4.30 3.07
CA PRO A 107 -6.29 -3.24 2.75
C PRO A 107 -7.75 -3.60 3.04
N VAL A 108 -8.11 -4.88 2.91
CA VAL A 108 -9.46 -5.37 3.21
C VAL A 108 -9.68 -5.41 4.72
N VAL A 109 -8.72 -5.97 5.48
CA VAL A 109 -8.82 -6.06 6.94
C VAL A 109 -8.82 -4.66 7.57
N SER A 110 -7.90 -3.78 7.17
CA SER A 110 -7.82 -2.41 7.70
C SER A 110 -9.13 -1.65 7.51
N ARG A 111 -9.79 -1.78 6.35
CA ARG A 111 -11.10 -1.14 6.12
C ARG A 111 -12.20 -1.70 7.02
N LEU A 112 -12.19 -3.01 7.29
CA LEU A 112 -13.20 -3.64 8.13
C LEU A 112 -13.08 -3.23 9.60
N ILE A 113 -11.87 -2.90 10.05
CA ILE A 113 -11.59 -2.55 11.44
C ILE A 113 -11.37 -1.06 11.69
N GLU A 114 -11.34 -0.22 10.64
CA GLU A 114 -11.28 1.25 10.73
C GLU A 114 -12.27 1.83 11.76
N PRO A 115 -13.50 1.30 11.94
CA PRO A 115 -14.43 1.80 12.95
C PRO A 115 -14.15 1.31 14.39
N VAL A 116 -13.20 0.41 14.60
CA VAL A 116 -12.93 -0.22 15.90
C VAL A 116 -11.90 0.59 16.66
N GLU A 117 -12.31 1.20 17.77
CA GLU A 117 -11.42 1.96 18.64
C GLU A 117 -10.27 1.10 19.16
N GLY A 118 -9.05 1.65 19.10
CA GLY A 118 -7.84 1.01 19.62
C GLY A 118 -7.09 0.11 18.64
N THR A 119 -7.64 -0.20 17.46
CA THR A 119 -6.91 -0.93 16.41
C THR A 119 -6.61 -0.03 15.23
N ASP A 120 -5.33 0.19 14.92
CA ASP A 120 -4.91 0.97 13.77
C ASP A 120 -4.35 0.08 12.64
N SER A 121 -4.26 0.66 11.43
CA SER A 121 -3.73 -0.02 10.24
C SER A 121 -2.28 -0.51 10.41
N ALA A 122 -1.51 0.12 11.29
CA ALA A 122 -0.13 -0.27 11.60
C ALA A 122 -0.09 -1.54 12.47
N GLN A 123 -0.97 -1.68 13.46
CA GLN A 123 -1.12 -2.89 14.27
C GLN A 123 -1.58 -4.08 13.43
N VAL A 124 -2.42 -3.85 12.41
CA VAL A 124 -2.78 -4.91 11.43
C VAL A 124 -1.57 -5.36 10.66
N ALA A 125 -0.79 -4.41 10.13
CA ALA A 125 0.43 -4.70 9.39
C ALA A 125 1.41 -5.50 10.25
N GLU A 126 1.64 -5.08 11.49
CA GLU A 126 2.47 -5.79 12.46
C GLU A 126 1.94 -7.21 12.74
N SER A 127 0.62 -7.35 12.95
CA SER A 127 -0.01 -8.65 13.19
C SER A 127 0.16 -9.60 12.00
N LEU A 128 0.14 -9.08 10.76
CA LEU A 128 0.40 -9.83 9.54
C LEU A 128 1.90 -10.10 9.32
N GLY A 129 2.80 -9.51 10.11
CA GLY A 129 4.26 -9.56 9.97
C GLY A 129 4.78 -8.74 8.78
N LEU A 130 4.13 -7.62 8.50
CA LEU A 130 4.57 -6.57 7.59
C LEU A 130 5.23 -5.44 8.40
N ASP A 131 5.96 -4.57 7.71
CA ASP A 131 6.59 -3.40 8.31
C ASP A 131 5.52 -2.30 8.58
N PRO A 132 5.19 -2.00 9.85
CA PRO A 132 4.11 -1.06 10.19
C PRO A 132 4.38 0.37 9.73
N THR A 133 5.64 0.75 9.48
CA THR A 133 5.99 2.11 9.04
C THR A 133 5.45 2.43 7.64
N GLN A 134 5.28 1.41 6.80
CA GLN A 134 4.78 1.54 5.42
C GLN A 134 3.25 1.68 5.36
N PHE A 135 2.55 1.34 6.45
CA PHE A 135 1.08 1.29 6.52
C PHE A 135 0.51 2.29 7.53
N ARG A 136 1.36 3.17 8.07
CA ARG A 136 0.93 4.26 8.93
C ARG A 136 0.12 5.22 8.07
N GLU A 137 -1.18 5.30 8.33
CA GLU A 137 -2.04 6.18 7.56
C GLU A 137 -1.55 7.63 7.69
N LYS A 138 -1.30 8.27 6.55
CA LYS A 138 -1.29 9.73 6.52
C LYS A 138 -2.73 10.13 6.88
N PRO A 139 -2.98 10.96 7.90
CA PRO A 139 -4.34 11.37 8.21
C PRO A 139 -4.95 11.95 6.93
N LYS A 140 -6.07 11.37 6.49
CA LYS A 140 -6.90 12.01 5.46
C LYS A 140 -7.20 13.40 6.00
N PRO A 141 -7.04 14.50 5.22
CA PRO A 141 -7.54 15.78 5.65
C PRO A 141 -9.02 15.58 5.95
N THR A 142 -9.38 15.72 7.22
CA THR A 142 -10.78 15.64 7.66
C THR A 142 -11.50 16.80 7.01
N GLU A 143 -12.16 16.56 5.89
CA GLU A 143 -13.31 17.36 5.50
C GLU A 143 -14.36 17.10 6.57
N ASP A 144 -14.63 18.13 7.38
CA ASP A 144 -15.80 18.24 8.27
C ASP A 144 -15.72 17.65 9.70
N PHE A 145 -14.65 17.96 10.44
CA PHE A 145 -14.78 18.13 11.90
C PHE A 145 -15.01 19.61 12.19
N GLY A 146 -16.20 19.93 12.73
CA GLY A 146 -16.60 21.30 13.05
C GLY A 146 -15.51 22.06 13.79
N ALA A 147 -15.32 23.32 13.41
CA ALA A 147 -14.24 24.21 13.85
C ALA A 147 -14.07 24.37 15.38
N GLY A 148 -14.97 23.82 16.20
CA GLY A 148 -14.91 23.87 17.66
C GLY A 148 -13.90 22.91 18.31
N GLU A 149 -13.68 21.71 17.77
CA GLU A 149 -12.87 20.68 18.45
C GLU A 149 -11.38 20.76 18.11
N ALA A 150 -11.04 21.23 16.90
CA ALA A 150 -9.66 21.46 16.47
C ALA A 150 -8.95 22.61 17.22
N ILE A 151 -9.66 23.40 18.02
CA ILE A 151 -9.12 24.49 18.84
C ILE A 151 -8.53 23.96 20.16
N LEU A 152 -8.94 22.77 20.62
CA LEU A 152 -8.51 22.20 21.89
C LEU A 152 -7.28 21.29 21.80
N LEU A 153 -6.91 20.84 20.59
CA LEU A 153 -5.66 20.09 20.41
C LEU A 153 -4.45 21.01 20.54
N LYS A 154 -3.43 20.55 21.27
CA LYS A 154 -2.14 21.24 21.31
C LYS A 154 -1.54 21.27 19.91
N ASP A 155 -0.85 22.36 19.56
CA ASP A 155 -0.20 22.54 18.26
C ASP A 155 0.70 21.33 17.90
N THR A 156 1.33 20.69 18.89
CA THR A 156 2.14 19.47 18.69
C THR A 156 1.36 18.29 18.10
N GLU A 157 0.10 18.11 18.49
CA GLU A 157 -0.75 17.02 17.99
C GLU A 157 -1.34 17.39 16.64
N ARG A 158 -1.72 18.66 16.48
CA ARG A 158 -2.27 19.22 15.25
C ARG A 158 -1.30 19.13 14.08
N PHE A 159 -0.01 19.36 14.31
CA PHE A 159 1.01 19.39 13.27
C PHE A 159 1.94 18.16 13.26
N LYS A 160 1.62 17.11 14.03
CA LYS A 160 2.46 15.91 14.18
C LYS A 160 2.83 15.23 12.86
N ASN A 161 1.94 15.31 11.86
CA ASN A 161 2.07 14.65 10.57
C ASN A 161 2.34 15.64 9.41
N CYS A 162 2.61 16.92 9.71
CA CYS A 162 2.96 17.91 8.70
C CYS A 162 4.45 17.83 8.35
N ASP A 163 4.77 18.06 7.08
CA ASP A 163 6.17 18.24 6.67
C ASP A 163 6.76 19.45 7.40
N LYS A 164 7.94 19.28 7.97
CA LYS A 164 8.66 20.35 8.68
C LYS A 164 9.02 21.44 7.69
N PHE A 165 8.84 22.70 8.09
CA PHE A 165 9.35 23.82 7.30
C PHE A 165 10.86 23.90 7.48
N VAL A 166 11.60 23.75 6.39
CA VAL A 166 13.06 23.75 6.40
C VAL A 166 13.57 24.83 5.46
N PHE A 167 14.50 25.65 5.94
CA PHE A 167 15.15 26.68 5.13
C PHE A 167 16.65 26.78 5.44
N LYS A 168 17.41 27.27 4.48
CA LYS A 168 18.85 27.50 4.66
C LYS A 168 19.09 28.88 5.26
N CYS A 169 19.99 28.96 6.22
CA CYS A 169 20.44 30.23 6.75
C CYS A 169 21.02 31.11 5.63
N VAL A 170 20.60 32.38 5.57
CA VAL A 170 21.03 33.35 4.54
C VAL A 170 22.49 33.79 4.76
N ASN A 171 23.04 33.59 5.97
CA ASN A 171 24.42 33.96 6.27
C ASN A 171 25.41 32.99 5.57
N PRO A 172 26.29 33.49 4.69
CA PRO A 172 27.25 32.67 3.94
C PRO A 172 28.26 31.92 4.82
N GLU A 173 28.52 32.37 6.04
CA GLU A 173 29.42 31.67 6.98
C GLU A 173 28.73 30.56 7.79
N CYS A 174 27.40 30.59 7.88
CA CYS A 174 26.62 29.63 8.66
C CYS A 174 26.16 28.46 7.80
N CYS A 175 25.51 28.72 6.66
CA CYS A 175 24.99 27.72 5.71
C CYS A 175 24.16 26.55 6.31
N CYS A 176 23.80 26.59 7.58
CA CYS A 176 23.07 25.52 8.26
C CYS A 176 21.64 25.42 7.75
N GLU A 177 21.14 24.19 7.75
CA GLU A 177 19.75 23.87 7.46
C GLU A 177 18.93 24.00 8.77
N ILE A 178 17.98 24.92 8.78
CA ILE A 178 17.15 25.24 9.93
C ILE A 178 15.78 24.62 9.70
N ALA A 179 15.41 23.68 10.57
CA ALA A 179 14.08 23.08 10.61
C ALA A 179 13.23 23.74 11.70
N VAL A 180 12.02 24.15 11.34
CA VAL A 180 11.03 24.72 12.26
C VAL A 180 10.01 23.64 12.61
N ASP A 181 10.11 23.15 13.84
CA ASP A 181 9.35 21.99 14.35
C ASP A 181 8.01 22.38 15.00
N SER A 182 7.70 23.67 15.14
CA SER A 182 6.47 24.17 15.76
C SER A 182 6.07 25.54 15.22
N PRO A 183 4.77 25.90 15.25
CA PRO A 183 4.30 27.20 14.78
C PRO A 183 4.96 28.34 15.56
N VAL A 184 5.67 29.22 14.86
CA VAL A 184 6.22 30.45 15.45
C VAL A 184 5.23 31.57 15.18
N ARG A 185 4.64 32.11 16.26
CA ARG A 185 3.78 33.30 16.17
C ARG A 185 4.64 34.52 16.44
N LYS A 186 4.50 35.55 15.60
CA LYS A 186 5.17 36.83 15.83
C LYS A 186 4.62 37.43 17.13
N THR A 187 5.44 37.53 18.16
CA THR A 187 5.12 38.34 19.33
C THR A 187 5.44 39.79 18.97
N ASP A 188 4.44 40.66 18.98
CA ASP A 188 4.66 42.10 18.82
C ASP A 188 5.40 42.63 20.06
N SER A 189 6.73 42.59 20.01
CA SER A 189 7.59 43.25 20.99
C SER A 189 8.42 44.31 20.27
N SER A 190 7.78 45.43 19.94
CA SER A 190 8.45 46.72 19.77
C SER A 190 8.74 47.31 21.16
N SER A 191 9.95 47.01 21.63
CA SER A 191 10.88 47.83 22.39
C SER A 191 10.34 49.10 23.07
N GLN A 192 10.16 49.05 24.40
CA GLN A 192 10.49 50.19 25.25
C GLN A 192 12.02 50.19 25.42
N THR A 193 12.68 51.13 24.78
CA THR A 193 14.06 51.51 25.10
C THR A 193 14.00 52.63 26.15
N GLN A 194 14.87 52.56 27.15
CA GLN A 194 15.10 53.64 28.13
C GLN A 194 15.49 54.95 27.46
#